data_AF-A0A1S2H4W6-F1
#
_entry.id   AF-A0A1S2H4W6-F1
#
_cell.length_a   1.000
_cell.length_b   1.000
_cell.length_c   1.000
_cell.angle_alpha   90.00
_cell.angle_beta   90.00
_cell.angle_gamma   90.00
#
_symmetry.space_group_name_H-M   'P 1'
#
loop_
_entity.id
_entity.type
_entity.pdbx_description
1 polymer ?
#
loop_
_entity_poly.entity_id
_entity_poly.type
_entity_poly.pdbx_seq_one_letter_code
_entity_poly.pdbx_strand_id
1 'polypeptide(L)'
;MKRLIAPIALAATLALTGCSATNPADAPARDAATPSKTTTSTPTPKAVVIPDLAGDWKQNNSASDDGWMTAAISGNTITANFVTDNGDTTSLFWVGTFTPPTDDTTRYTWTSTRDTAATDTALLASTDATKDFTYENDEISFPVSIAGSTATVRLSKQ
;
A
#
# COMPACT_ATOMS: atom_id res chain seq x y z
N MET A 1 -7.56 30.28 10.67
CA MET A 1 -6.64 31.44 10.64
C MET A 1 -6.00 31.64 12.01
N LYS A 2 -4.74 31.23 12.18
CA LYS A 2 -3.74 31.89 13.05
C LYS A 2 -2.38 31.28 12.66
N ARG A 3 -1.57 32.06 11.95
CA ARG A 3 -0.21 31.70 11.56
C ARG A 3 0.72 32.11 12.70
N LEU A 4 1.57 31.20 13.16
CA LEU A 4 2.70 31.53 14.02
C LEU A 4 3.98 31.37 13.20
N ILE A 5 4.63 32.51 12.99
CA ILE A 5 5.91 32.69 12.31
C ILE A 5 6.93 32.93 13.41
N ALA A 6 8.04 32.19 13.41
CA ALA A 6 9.36 32.73 13.76
C ALA A 6 10.48 31.75 13.35
N PRO A 7 11.49 32.19 12.58
CA PRO A 7 12.62 31.37 12.14
C PRO A 7 13.81 31.50 13.09
N ILE A 8 14.56 30.41 13.29
CA ILE A 8 15.90 30.45 13.86
C ILE A 8 16.89 30.17 12.74
N ALA A 9 17.58 31.22 12.32
CA ALA A 9 18.79 31.15 11.53
C ALA A 9 19.99 31.00 12.48
N LEU A 10 20.91 30.08 12.20
CA LEU A 10 22.30 30.25 12.64
C LEU A 10 23.30 29.54 11.72
N ALA A 11 23.98 30.39 10.95
CA ALA A 11 25.40 30.43 10.60
C ALA A 11 26.15 29.17 10.11
N ALA A 12 26.83 29.41 8.99
CA ALA A 12 27.80 28.59 8.27
C ALA A 12 29.11 28.34 9.03
N THR A 13 29.82 27.27 8.66
CA THR A 13 31.29 27.28 8.55
C THR A 13 31.77 26.34 7.42
N LEU A 14 32.67 26.88 6.60
CA LEU A 14 33.46 26.21 5.56
C LEU A 14 34.62 25.42 6.18
N ALA A 15 35.04 24.33 5.54
CA ALA A 15 36.46 23.99 5.38
C ALA A 15 36.68 23.08 4.16
N LEU A 16 37.39 23.62 3.16
CA LEU A 16 38.08 22.88 2.09
C LEU A 16 39.46 22.40 2.60
N THR A 17 40.04 21.47 1.84
CA THR A 17 41.47 21.11 1.70
C THR A 17 42.05 19.97 2.55
N GLY A 18 42.82 19.11 1.88
CA GLY A 18 43.74 18.15 2.49
C GLY A 18 44.18 16.97 1.61
N CYS A 19 44.95 17.22 0.55
CA CYS A 19 45.92 16.22 0.01
C CYS A 19 46.93 15.90 1.14
N SER A 20 47.59 14.74 1.26
CA SER A 20 48.69 14.25 0.41
C SER A 20 49.32 13.06 1.15
N ALA A 21 49.79 12.03 0.45
CA ALA A 21 51.00 11.28 0.83
C ALA A 21 51.48 10.45 -0.36
N THR A 22 52.42 11.00 -1.11
CA THR A 22 53.37 10.28 -1.95
C THR A 22 54.63 10.03 -1.12
N ASN A 23 55.23 8.85 -1.21
CA ASN A 23 56.66 8.73 -1.54
C ASN A 23 57.09 7.28 -1.92
N PRO A 24 58.22 7.13 -2.64
CA PRO A 24 58.47 6.08 -3.62
C PRO A 24 59.49 5.03 -3.15
N ALA A 25 59.56 3.90 -3.85
CA ALA A 25 60.82 3.19 -4.08
C ALA A 25 60.70 2.30 -5.33
N ASP A 26 61.65 2.49 -6.24
CA ASP A 26 61.93 1.74 -7.46
C ASP A 26 62.19 0.23 -7.23
N ALA A 27 61.76 -0.60 -8.19
CA ALA A 27 62.60 -1.57 -8.93
C ALA A 27 61.74 -2.63 -9.70
N PRO A 28 62.26 -3.26 -10.78
CA PRO A 28 61.47 -3.58 -11.96
C PRO A 28 61.17 -5.07 -12.23
N ALA A 29 60.25 -5.28 -13.19
CA ALA A 29 60.10 -6.40 -14.13
C ALA A 29 59.66 -7.80 -13.62
N ARG A 30 58.49 -8.27 -14.07
CA ARG A 30 58.30 -9.34 -15.09
C ARG A 30 56.86 -9.89 -15.10
N ASP A 31 56.39 -10.15 -16.31
CA ASP A 31 55.33 -11.04 -16.79
C ASP A 31 54.36 -11.70 -15.79
N ALA A 32 53.06 -11.48 -16.01
CA ALA A 32 52.09 -12.57 -16.24
C ALA A 32 50.72 -11.97 -16.56
N ALA A 33 50.25 -12.19 -17.80
CA ALA A 33 48.86 -12.02 -18.15
C ALA A 33 48.01 -13.02 -17.35
N THR A 34 46.96 -12.54 -16.67
CA THR A 34 45.88 -13.40 -16.16
C THR A 34 44.57 -12.61 -16.29
N PRO A 35 43.53 -13.17 -16.91
CA PRO A 35 42.35 -12.42 -17.31
C PRO A 35 41.53 -12.02 -16.09
N SER A 36 41.13 -10.75 -16.05
CA SER A 36 40.12 -10.24 -15.13
C SER A 36 38.84 -11.08 -15.25
N LYS A 37 38.54 -11.86 -14.22
CA LYS A 37 37.21 -12.46 -14.05
C LYS A 37 36.22 -11.34 -13.82
N THR A 38 35.53 -10.93 -14.88
CA THR A 38 34.27 -10.20 -14.77
C THR A 38 33.33 -11.03 -13.93
N THR A 39 33.09 -10.58 -12.70
CA THR A 39 32.12 -11.19 -11.80
C THR A 39 30.75 -10.73 -12.29
N THR A 40 30.14 -11.53 -13.16
CA THR A 40 28.73 -11.40 -13.50
C THR A 40 27.94 -11.60 -12.21
N SER A 41 27.49 -10.50 -11.60
CA SER A 41 26.50 -10.52 -10.53
C SER A 41 25.19 -11.00 -11.14
N THR A 42 24.93 -12.31 -11.01
CA THR A 42 23.61 -12.90 -11.24
C THR A 42 22.61 -12.15 -10.36
N PRO A 43 21.57 -11.50 -10.91
CA PRO A 43 20.52 -10.91 -10.09
C PRO A 43 19.86 -12.04 -9.30
N THR A 44 19.91 -11.94 -7.98
CA THR A 44 19.13 -12.81 -7.10
C THR A 44 17.65 -12.71 -7.52
N PRO A 45 16.98 -13.83 -7.83
CA PRO A 45 15.56 -13.80 -8.15
C PRO A 45 14.80 -13.13 -7.01
N LYS A 46 14.04 -12.07 -7.32
CA LYS A 46 13.16 -11.42 -6.35
C LYS A 46 12.18 -12.48 -5.86
N ALA A 47 12.11 -12.69 -4.55
CA ALA A 47 11.17 -13.62 -3.97
C ALA A 47 9.76 -13.23 -4.42
N VAL A 48 9.08 -14.21 -4.98
CA VAL A 48 7.70 -14.15 -5.42
C VAL A 48 6.83 -14.19 -4.16
N VAL A 49 6.10 -13.11 -3.86
CA VAL A 49 5.25 -12.98 -2.67
C VAL A 49 3.79 -12.89 -3.11
N ILE A 50 3.00 -13.91 -2.79
CA ILE A 50 1.54 -13.90 -2.97
C ILE A 50 0.96 -12.82 -2.04
N PRO A 51 0.11 -11.91 -2.54
CA PRO A 51 -0.50 -10.88 -1.70
C PRO A 51 -1.28 -11.46 -0.51
N ASP A 52 -0.96 -11.01 0.71
CA ASP A 52 -1.76 -11.31 1.90
C ASP A 52 -2.82 -10.23 2.13
N LEU A 53 -4.06 -10.56 1.80
CA LEU A 53 -5.21 -9.66 1.96
C LEU A 53 -5.81 -9.68 3.37
N ALA A 54 -5.47 -10.66 4.21
CA ALA A 54 -6.10 -10.82 5.51
C ALA A 54 -5.75 -9.66 6.46
N GLY A 55 -6.72 -9.24 7.28
CA GLY A 55 -6.56 -8.17 8.25
C GLY A 55 -7.54 -7.02 8.06
N ASP A 56 -7.26 -5.92 8.76
CA ASP A 56 -8.09 -4.73 8.79
C ASP A 56 -7.56 -3.67 7.83
N TRP A 57 -8.50 -2.96 7.21
CA TRP A 57 -8.25 -1.99 6.16
C TRP A 57 -9.03 -0.71 6.45
N LYS A 58 -8.42 0.45 6.22
CA LYS A 58 -9.04 1.76 6.42
C LYS A 58 -8.90 2.62 5.17
N GLN A 59 -9.96 3.36 4.85
CA GLN A 59 -9.96 4.27 3.72
C GLN A 59 -8.89 5.35 3.87
N ASN A 60 -8.09 5.53 2.82
CA ASN A 60 -6.99 6.47 2.78
C ASN A 60 -7.28 7.71 1.91
N ASN A 61 -8.38 7.67 1.15
CA ASN A 61 -8.81 8.75 0.25
C ASN A 61 -10.13 9.40 0.71
N SER A 62 -10.42 9.38 2.01
CA SER A 62 -11.59 10.09 2.55
C SER A 62 -11.39 11.61 2.43
N ALA A 63 -12.46 12.32 2.09
CA ALA A 63 -12.50 13.78 2.14
C ALA A 63 -12.99 14.31 3.50
N SER A 64 -13.34 13.42 4.43
CA SER A 64 -13.83 13.73 5.77
C SER A 64 -12.92 13.13 6.83
N ASP A 65 -12.65 13.90 7.90
CA ASP A 65 -11.95 13.41 9.08
C ASP A 65 -12.89 12.59 10.00
N ASP A 66 -14.19 12.90 9.97
CA ASP A 66 -15.21 12.30 10.86
C ASP A 66 -15.89 11.07 10.25
N GLY A 67 -15.60 10.75 8.99
CA GLY A 67 -16.22 9.62 8.28
C GLY A 67 -15.32 8.98 7.24
N TRP A 68 -15.31 7.65 7.21
CA TRP A 68 -14.48 6.84 6.32
C TRP A 68 -15.08 5.44 6.13
N MET A 69 -14.53 4.67 5.20
CA MET A 69 -14.82 3.24 5.09
C MET A 69 -13.75 2.37 5.72
N THR A 70 -14.17 1.24 6.29
CA THR A 70 -13.28 0.17 6.72
C THR A 70 -13.63 -1.12 5.98
N ALA A 71 -12.65 -2.02 5.89
CA ALA A 71 -12.91 -3.41 5.56
C ALA A 71 -12.11 -4.36 6.45
N ALA A 72 -12.68 -5.52 6.77
CA ALA A 72 -12.00 -6.62 7.42
C ALA A 72 -12.03 -7.82 6.48
N ILE A 73 -10.88 -8.47 6.28
CA ILE A 73 -10.75 -9.68 5.46
C ILE A 73 -10.29 -10.83 6.34
N SER A 74 -11.10 -11.90 6.37
CA SER A 74 -10.80 -13.13 7.07
C SER A 74 -11.09 -14.33 6.16
N GLY A 75 -10.05 -15.10 5.84
CA GLY A 75 -10.14 -16.20 4.89
C GLY A 75 -10.61 -15.74 3.52
N ASN A 76 -11.83 -16.13 3.16
CA ASN A 76 -12.46 -15.83 1.87
C ASN A 76 -13.60 -14.81 1.98
N THR A 77 -13.74 -14.14 3.11
CA THR A 77 -14.81 -13.17 3.36
C THR A 77 -14.25 -11.77 3.52
N ILE A 78 -14.90 -10.80 2.89
CA ILE A 78 -14.67 -9.37 3.08
C ILE A 78 -15.94 -8.73 3.67
N THR A 79 -15.77 -7.99 4.76
CA THR A 79 -16.81 -7.17 5.38
C THR A 79 -16.39 -5.72 5.28
N ALA A 80 -17.18 -4.86 4.65
CA ALA A 80 -16.93 -3.43 4.55
C ALA A 80 -18.05 -2.62 5.21
N ASN A 81 -17.66 -1.57 5.93
CA ASN A 81 -18.57 -0.71 6.68
C ASN A 81 -18.30 0.77 6.37
N PHE A 82 -19.35 1.58 6.46
CA PHE A 82 -19.20 3.01 6.73
C PHE A 82 -18.94 3.20 8.22
N VAL A 83 -17.99 4.08 8.53
CA VAL A 83 -17.74 4.58 9.88
C VAL A 83 -17.99 6.08 9.85
N THR A 84 -18.82 6.56 10.76
CA THR A 84 -19.18 7.97 10.91
C THR A 84 -19.09 8.39 12.37
N ASP A 85 -19.31 9.67 12.64
CA ASP A 85 -19.29 10.24 13.99
C ASP A 85 -17.98 9.93 14.73
N ASN A 86 -16.85 10.12 14.03
CA ASN A 86 -15.51 9.88 14.58
C ASN A 86 -15.25 8.45 15.07
N GLY A 87 -16.01 7.47 14.58
CA GLY A 87 -15.87 6.07 14.98
C GLY A 87 -17.03 5.54 15.82
N ASP A 88 -17.92 6.41 16.30
CA ASP A 88 -19.02 6.02 17.20
C ASP A 88 -20.13 5.26 16.46
N THR A 89 -20.30 5.51 15.17
CA THR A 89 -21.33 4.88 14.34
C THR A 89 -20.70 4.01 13.26
N THR A 90 -21.12 2.75 13.18
CA THR A 90 -20.75 1.83 12.09
C THR A 90 -22.00 1.34 11.38
N SER A 91 -22.01 1.43 10.05
CA SER A 91 -23.11 0.95 9.21
C SER A 91 -22.58 -0.02 8.15
N LEU A 92 -23.21 -1.20 8.06
CA LEU A 92 -22.79 -2.23 7.12
C LEU A 92 -23.01 -1.79 5.67
N PHE A 93 -21.97 -1.91 4.83
CA PHE A 93 -22.04 -1.67 3.39
C PHE A 93 -22.00 -2.97 2.58
N TRP A 94 -21.10 -3.90 2.93
CA TRP A 94 -20.90 -5.13 2.18
C TRP A 94 -20.47 -6.27 3.08
N VAL A 95 -21.04 -7.45 2.85
CA VAL A 95 -20.44 -8.73 3.24
C VAL A 95 -20.46 -9.60 2.00
N GLY A 96 -19.32 -10.19 1.66
CA GLY A 96 -19.28 -11.11 0.55
C GLY A 96 -18.09 -12.04 0.57
N THR A 97 -18.21 -13.10 -0.21
CA THR A 97 -17.18 -14.13 -0.37
C THR A 97 -16.38 -13.94 -1.65
N PHE A 98 -15.12 -14.37 -1.68
CA PHE A 98 -14.25 -14.31 -2.85
C PHE A 98 -13.18 -15.42 -2.80
N THR A 99 -12.47 -15.66 -3.91
CA THR A 99 -11.38 -16.65 -3.96
C THR A 99 -10.04 -15.95 -3.77
N PRO A 100 -9.32 -16.11 -2.64
CA PRO A 100 -8.05 -15.42 -2.40
C PRO A 100 -7.00 -15.61 -3.51
N PRO A 101 -6.05 -14.68 -3.70
CA PRO A 101 -5.01 -14.81 -4.69
C PRO A 101 -4.17 -16.07 -4.44
N THR A 102 -3.86 -16.79 -5.51
CA THR A 102 -3.02 -18.01 -5.48
C THR A 102 -1.67 -17.82 -6.17
N ASP A 103 -1.48 -16.67 -6.80
CA ASP A 103 -0.28 -16.29 -7.55
C ASP A 103 0.26 -14.94 -7.07
N ASP A 104 1.38 -14.53 -7.63
CA ASP A 104 2.14 -13.35 -7.26
C ASP A 104 1.90 -12.16 -8.17
N THR A 105 0.70 -12.10 -8.73
CA THR A 105 0.30 -10.98 -9.59
C THR A 105 0.39 -9.67 -8.82
N THR A 106 1.07 -8.68 -9.43
CA THR A 106 1.21 -7.33 -8.86
C THR A 106 -0.12 -6.60 -8.74
N ARG A 107 -1.10 -7.01 -9.56
CA ARG A 107 -2.48 -6.57 -9.54
C ARG A 107 -3.38 -7.80 -9.48
N TYR A 108 -4.19 -7.86 -8.43
CA TYR A 108 -5.19 -8.89 -8.24
C TYR A 108 -6.58 -8.26 -8.29
N THR A 109 -7.50 -8.84 -9.07
CA THR A 109 -8.88 -8.34 -9.20
C THR A 109 -9.82 -9.50 -8.96
N TRP A 110 -10.85 -9.27 -8.15
CA TRP A 110 -11.82 -10.30 -7.81
C TRP A 110 -13.24 -9.76 -7.78
N THR A 111 -14.17 -10.65 -8.10
CA THR A 111 -15.60 -10.42 -7.92
C THR A 111 -16.02 -11.10 -6.63
N SER A 112 -16.52 -10.32 -5.69
CA SER A 112 -17.09 -10.83 -4.44
C SER A 112 -18.58 -11.10 -4.62
N THR A 113 -19.07 -12.23 -4.11
CA THR A 113 -20.50 -12.59 -4.09
C THR A 113 -21.13 -12.15 -2.78
N ARG A 114 -22.23 -11.39 -2.86
CA ARG A 114 -22.96 -10.85 -1.68
C ARG A 114 -23.46 -11.97 -0.77
N ASP A 115 -23.26 -11.80 0.54
CA ASP A 115 -24.01 -12.52 1.57
C ASP A 115 -25.32 -11.78 1.83
N THR A 116 -26.42 -12.29 1.26
CA THR A 116 -27.74 -11.64 1.36
C THR A 116 -28.29 -11.67 2.79
N ALA A 117 -28.07 -12.76 3.52
CA ALA A 117 -28.56 -12.90 4.89
C ALA A 117 -27.93 -11.84 5.81
N ALA A 118 -26.64 -11.54 5.61
CA ALA A 118 -25.95 -10.51 6.36
C ALA A 118 -26.35 -9.07 5.97
N THR A 119 -26.80 -8.84 4.73
CA THR A 119 -26.94 -7.49 4.17
C THR A 119 -28.38 -7.05 3.89
N ASP A 120 -29.36 -7.94 3.87
CA ASP A 120 -30.76 -7.62 3.49
C ASP A 120 -31.46 -6.66 4.47
N THR A 121 -31.02 -6.62 5.74
CA THR A 121 -31.60 -5.72 6.76
C THR A 121 -30.77 -4.46 7.00
N ALA A 122 -29.61 -4.34 6.35
CA ALA A 122 -28.71 -3.21 6.52
C ALA A 122 -29.05 -2.10 5.53
N LEU A 123 -29.57 -0.98 6.06
CA LEU A 123 -30.07 0.15 5.25
C LEU A 123 -29.07 0.70 4.23
N LEU A 124 -27.78 0.72 4.59
CA LEU A 124 -26.71 1.24 3.73
C LEU A 124 -25.93 0.15 2.99
N ALA A 125 -26.35 -1.11 3.10
CA ALA A 125 -25.71 -2.18 2.38
C ALA A 125 -26.02 -2.09 0.88
N SER A 126 -25.01 -2.34 0.06
CA SER A 126 -25.19 -2.49 -1.38
C SER A 126 -26.10 -3.69 -1.65
N THR A 127 -27.07 -3.49 -2.54
CA THR A 127 -28.02 -4.52 -2.99
C THR A 127 -27.53 -5.27 -4.23
N ASP A 128 -26.32 -4.95 -4.72
CA ASP A 128 -25.75 -5.60 -5.89
C ASP A 128 -25.46 -7.08 -5.58
N ALA A 129 -25.73 -7.98 -6.52
CA ALA A 129 -25.45 -9.41 -6.30
C ALA A 129 -23.94 -9.68 -6.13
N THR A 130 -23.11 -8.86 -6.77
CA THR A 130 -21.66 -8.95 -6.72
C THR A 130 -21.02 -7.58 -6.64
N LYS A 131 -19.76 -7.54 -6.21
CA LYS A 131 -18.94 -6.33 -6.21
C LYS A 131 -17.51 -6.65 -6.60
N ASP A 132 -16.99 -5.87 -7.53
CA ASP A 132 -15.60 -6.01 -7.96
C ASP A 132 -14.67 -5.20 -7.06
N PHE A 133 -13.56 -5.82 -6.72
CA PHE A 133 -12.49 -5.24 -5.94
C PHE A 133 -11.16 -5.42 -6.67
N THR A 134 -10.24 -4.50 -6.44
CA THR A 134 -8.87 -4.57 -6.96
C THR A 134 -7.89 -4.40 -5.81
N TYR A 135 -6.93 -5.30 -5.70
CA TYR A 135 -5.71 -5.12 -4.92
C TYR A 135 -4.56 -4.74 -5.85
N GLU A 136 -3.98 -3.58 -5.63
CA GLU A 136 -2.82 -3.09 -6.38
C GLU A 136 -2.13 -1.99 -5.56
N ASN A 137 -0.80 -1.96 -5.57
CA ASN A 137 -0.01 -0.92 -4.88
C ASN A 137 -0.31 -0.87 -3.36
N ASP A 138 -0.49 -2.05 -2.75
CA ASP A 138 -0.82 -2.20 -1.33
C ASP A 138 -2.14 -1.53 -0.91
N GLU A 139 -3.03 -1.28 -1.87
CA GLU A 139 -4.38 -0.77 -1.65
C GLU A 139 -5.45 -1.75 -2.14
N ILE A 140 -6.58 -1.78 -1.44
CA ILE A 140 -7.83 -2.35 -1.95
C ILE A 140 -8.72 -1.22 -2.46
N SER A 141 -9.27 -1.34 -3.66
CA SER A 141 -10.19 -0.36 -4.23
C SER A 141 -11.48 -0.98 -4.78
N PHE A 142 -12.59 -0.25 -4.61
CA PHE A 142 -13.92 -0.64 -5.08
C PHE A 142 -14.86 0.57 -5.18
N PRO A 143 -15.87 0.53 -6.06
CA PRO A 143 -16.87 1.59 -6.15
C PRO A 143 -17.94 1.46 -5.07
N VAL A 144 -18.40 2.61 -4.59
CA VAL A 144 -19.51 2.75 -3.64
C VAL A 144 -20.50 3.75 -4.20
N SER A 145 -21.75 3.34 -4.32
CA SER A 145 -22.83 4.16 -4.85
C SER A 145 -23.93 4.33 -3.81
N ILE A 146 -24.27 5.57 -3.48
CA ILE A 146 -25.35 5.92 -2.54
C ILE A 146 -26.13 7.09 -3.13
N ALA A 147 -27.46 6.98 -3.15
CA ALA A 147 -28.37 8.04 -3.58
C ALA A 147 -28.00 8.71 -4.93
N GLY A 148 -27.55 7.92 -5.91
CA GLY A 148 -27.19 8.40 -7.25
C GLY A 148 -25.80 9.02 -7.38
N SER A 149 -25.00 9.03 -6.31
CA SER A 149 -23.58 9.43 -6.34
C SER A 149 -22.67 8.21 -6.20
N THR A 150 -21.57 8.19 -6.94
CA THR A 150 -20.58 7.11 -6.90
C THR A 150 -19.19 7.65 -6.57
N ALA A 151 -18.49 7.00 -5.65
CA ALA A 151 -17.09 7.25 -5.33
C ALA A 151 -16.27 5.97 -5.43
N THR A 152 -14.99 6.09 -5.80
CA THR A 152 -14.02 4.99 -5.65
C THR A 152 -13.38 5.08 -4.29
N VAL A 153 -13.58 4.05 -3.47
CA VAL A 153 -12.93 3.89 -2.17
C VAL A 153 -11.56 3.25 -2.39
N ARG A 154 -10.56 3.71 -1.65
CA ARG A 154 -9.21 3.14 -1.58
C ARG A 154 -8.87 2.89 -0.13
N LEU A 155 -8.49 1.67 0.21
CA LEU A 155 -8.16 1.26 1.56
C LEU A 155 -6.68 0.90 1.66
N SER A 156 -6.02 1.34 2.73
CA SER A 156 -4.71 0.83 3.15
C SER A 156 -4.88 -0.14 4.31
N LYS A 157 -4.02 -1.15 4.37
CA LYS A 157 -3.92 -2.08 5.50
C LYS A 157 -3.58 -1.30 6.79
N GLN A 158 -4.18 -1.69 7.93
CA GLN A 158 -3.92 -1.11 9.25
C GLN A 158 -2.80 -1.82 10.00
#